data_AF-A0A3G8JJF8-F1
#
_entry.id   AF-A0A3G8JJF8-F1
#
_cell.length_a   1.000
_cell.length_b   1.000
_cell.length_c   1.000
_cell.angle_alpha   90.00
_cell.angle_beta   90.00
_cell.angle_gamma   90.00
#
_symmetry.space_group_name_H-M   'P 1'
#
loop_
_entity.id
_entity.type
_entity.pdbx_description
1 polymer ?
#
loop_
_entity_poly.entity_id
_entity_poly.type
_entity_poly.pdbx_seq_one_letter_code
_entity_poly.pdbx_strand_id
1 'polypeptide(L)'
;MITYITVCGTGEHARVPGNMLNQVAARLGGQVDHHDLDYPASIACFNPYGDISGVSEAESRRRGVANLAAAIRATPHLVVLSGYSLGALVVSDFLVAKARGAFADCMVVAVVNVADPGRRAGYSYGLPSFGFGLDGQHAPWPPGIDVYQIANPVDGITSAPADSPLRVVADKIRSFSITQQGAVEWFDDMIAQLNGQQATQIQANWWRPEFWQAYAEAPGWLRGYLFDGQHTIAYGRPSWFSESGHRVNGIQLAAGAVAHYA
;
A
#
# COMPACT_ATOMS: atom_id res chain seq x y z
N MET A 1 22.49 6.51 14.14
CA MET A 1 21.08 6.30 14.54
C MET A 1 20.21 6.82 13.41
N ILE A 2 19.32 5.96 12.92
CA ILE A 2 18.36 6.26 11.86
C ILE A 2 16.98 6.48 12.50
N THR A 3 16.19 7.42 11.99
CA THR A 3 14.77 7.51 12.32
C THR A 3 13.98 6.66 11.33
N TYR A 4 13.20 5.73 11.86
CA TYR A 4 12.34 4.85 11.08
C TYR A 4 10.90 5.32 11.20
N ILE A 5 10.35 5.89 10.13
CA ILE A 5 8.96 6.37 10.13
C ILE A 5 8.06 5.36 9.43
N THR A 6 7.04 4.87 10.14
CA THR A 6 6.04 3.94 9.61
C THR A 6 4.73 4.65 9.31
N VAL A 7 4.09 4.31 8.20
CA VAL A 7 2.77 4.80 7.82
C VAL A 7 1.85 3.60 7.62
N CYS A 8 0.93 3.40 8.57
CA CYS A 8 0.07 2.22 8.62
C CYS A 8 -0.97 2.16 7.48
N GLY A 9 -1.58 0.99 7.29
CA GLY A 9 -2.60 0.77 6.26
C GLY A 9 -4.00 1.23 6.68
N THR A 10 -4.98 1.09 5.78
CA THR A 10 -6.37 1.44 6.05
C THR A 10 -6.90 0.70 7.28
N GLY A 11 -7.51 1.43 8.21
CA GLY A 11 -8.11 0.86 9.41
C GLY A 11 -7.10 0.40 10.48
N GLU A 12 -5.80 0.49 10.22
CA GLU A 12 -4.80 0.18 11.24
C GLU A 12 -4.61 1.36 12.19
N HIS A 13 -4.58 1.07 13.50
CA HIS A 13 -4.21 2.07 14.49
C HIS A 13 -2.70 2.28 14.50
N ALA A 14 -2.28 3.54 14.50
CA ALA A 14 -0.92 3.90 14.90
C ALA A 14 -0.66 3.44 16.34
N ARG A 15 0.59 3.06 16.62
CA ARG A 15 1.13 2.66 17.93
C ARG A 15 0.52 1.39 18.53
N VAL A 16 -0.26 0.63 17.76
CA VAL A 16 -0.74 -0.69 18.17
C VAL A 16 0.27 -1.76 17.72
N PRO A 17 0.79 -2.61 18.62
CA PRO A 17 1.83 -3.59 18.27
C PRO A 17 1.45 -4.57 17.16
N GLY A 18 0.15 -4.81 16.97
CA GLY A 18 -0.37 -5.74 15.97
C GLY A 18 -0.42 -5.20 14.54
N ASN A 19 -0.24 -3.88 14.31
CA ASN A 19 -0.25 -3.36 12.94
C ASN A 19 0.97 -3.86 12.13
N MET A 20 0.86 -3.91 10.81
CA MET A 20 1.85 -4.54 9.94
C MET A 20 3.28 -3.99 10.15
N LEU A 21 3.42 -2.67 10.23
CA LEU A 21 4.73 -2.03 10.28
C LEU A 21 5.32 -1.94 11.70
N ASN A 22 4.49 -1.99 12.73
CA ASN A 22 4.96 -2.10 14.12
C ASN A 22 5.55 -3.49 14.38
N GLN A 23 5.10 -4.53 13.67
CA GLN A 23 5.77 -5.84 13.68
C GLN A 23 7.17 -5.77 13.03
N VAL A 24 7.38 -4.89 12.05
CA VAL A 24 8.71 -4.62 11.47
C VAL A 24 9.56 -3.87 12.49
N ALA A 25 9.04 -2.80 13.08
CA ALA A 25 9.74 -2.00 14.08
C ALA A 25 10.14 -2.82 15.33
N ALA A 26 9.24 -3.69 15.81
CA ALA A 26 9.50 -4.57 16.95
C ALA A 26 10.71 -5.50 16.73
N ARG A 27 10.97 -5.91 15.49
CA ARG A 27 12.15 -6.73 15.14
C ARG A 27 13.45 -5.93 15.14
N LEU A 28 13.37 -4.63 14.84
CA LEU A 28 14.53 -3.73 14.88
C LEU A 28 14.87 -3.36 16.32
N GLY A 29 13.86 -3.23 17.19
CA GLY A 29 14.04 -2.86 18.58
C GLY A 29 14.78 -1.52 18.70
N GLY A 30 15.76 -1.44 19.62
CA GLY A 30 16.53 -0.22 19.85
C GLY A 30 17.56 0.14 18.77
N GLN A 31 17.60 -0.56 17.64
CA GLN A 31 18.49 -0.21 16.52
C GLN A 31 18.05 1.07 15.80
N VAL A 32 16.76 1.39 15.86
CA VAL A 32 16.17 2.55 15.18
C VAL A 32 15.41 3.43 16.17
N ASP A 33 15.33 4.72 15.86
CA ASP A 33 14.37 5.63 16.48
C ASP A 33 13.04 5.53 15.72
N HIS A 34 12.12 4.70 16.23
CA HIS A 34 10.86 4.39 15.54
C HIS A 34 9.78 5.43 15.83
N HIS A 35 9.20 5.98 14.76
CA HIS A 35 8.07 6.89 14.79
C HIS A 35 6.90 6.33 13.96
N ASP A 36 5.84 5.87 14.63
CA ASP A 36 4.61 5.46 13.95
C ASP A 36 3.72 6.68 13.69
N LEU A 37 3.54 7.01 12.40
CA LEU A 37 2.90 8.23 11.94
C LEU A 37 1.40 8.19 12.25
N ASP A 38 0.94 9.20 12.99
CA ASP A 38 -0.48 9.41 13.22
C ASP A 38 -1.12 10.12 12.01
N TYR A 39 -2.11 9.48 11.39
CA TYR A 39 -2.92 10.04 10.31
C TYR A 39 -4.27 9.30 10.26
N PRO A 40 -5.27 9.79 9.49
CA PRO A 40 -6.60 9.20 9.53
C PRO A 40 -6.69 7.71 9.17
N ALA A 41 -5.77 7.19 8.34
CA ALA A 41 -5.78 5.81 7.87
C ALA A 41 -7.16 5.34 7.37
N SER A 42 -7.86 6.24 6.68
CA SER A 42 -9.29 6.14 6.41
C SER A 42 -9.59 6.08 4.92
N ILE A 43 -10.52 5.19 4.57
CA ILE A 43 -11.29 5.18 3.33
C ILE A 43 -12.76 5.22 3.76
N ALA A 44 -13.31 6.41 3.94
CA ALA A 44 -14.65 6.62 4.48
C ALA A 44 -14.85 5.82 5.80
N CYS A 45 -15.85 4.95 5.85
CA CYS A 45 -16.16 4.13 7.02
C CYS A 45 -15.10 3.06 7.36
N PHE A 46 -14.14 2.79 6.47
CA PHE A 46 -12.99 1.93 6.75
C PHE A 46 -11.88 2.77 7.37
N ASN A 47 -11.90 2.90 8.68
CA ASN A 47 -10.94 3.67 9.45
C ASN A 47 -10.69 2.99 10.81
N PRO A 48 -9.66 3.42 11.55
CA PRO A 48 -9.28 2.73 12.78
C PRO A 48 -10.40 2.71 13.83
N TYR A 49 -11.31 3.68 13.81
CA TYR A 49 -12.34 3.82 14.84
C TYR A 49 -13.70 3.25 14.44
N GLY A 50 -13.83 2.70 13.22
CA GLY A 50 -15.12 2.27 12.65
C GLY A 50 -16.12 3.41 12.50
N ASP A 51 -15.65 4.66 12.44
CA ASP A 51 -16.50 5.84 12.32
C ASP A 51 -17.10 5.92 10.91
N ILE A 52 -18.41 5.79 10.80
CA ILE A 52 -19.09 5.84 9.48
C ILE A 52 -18.92 7.19 8.76
N SER A 53 -18.48 8.24 9.46
CA SER A 53 -18.20 9.58 8.94
C SER A 53 -16.71 9.84 8.67
N GLY A 54 -15.88 8.79 8.65
CA GLY A 54 -14.46 8.89 8.31
C GLY A 54 -14.20 9.60 6.98
N VAL A 55 -13.02 10.20 6.86
CA VAL A 55 -12.66 11.01 5.69
C VAL A 55 -12.44 10.15 4.45
N SER A 56 -12.55 10.73 3.26
CA SER A 56 -12.22 10.02 2.02
C SER A 56 -10.74 9.60 1.99
N GLU A 57 -10.41 8.62 1.14
CA GLU A 57 -9.02 8.18 0.92
C GLU A 57 -8.11 9.36 0.53
N ALA A 58 -8.57 10.20 -0.39
CA ALA A 58 -7.80 11.36 -0.86
C ALA A 58 -7.51 12.35 0.28
N GLU A 59 -8.48 12.62 1.15
CA GLU A 59 -8.28 13.49 2.31
C GLU A 59 -7.38 12.84 3.36
N SER A 60 -7.53 11.53 3.60
CA SER A 60 -6.65 10.74 4.46
C SER A 60 -5.20 10.82 3.99
N ARG A 61 -4.96 10.61 2.68
CA ARG A 61 -3.63 10.70 2.06
C ARG A 61 -3.03 12.10 2.18
N ARG A 62 -3.82 13.14 1.87
CA ARG A 62 -3.39 14.53 1.98
C ARG A 62 -2.92 14.89 3.40
N ARG A 63 -3.69 14.48 4.42
CA ARG A 63 -3.30 14.67 5.83
C ARG A 63 -2.06 13.85 6.19
N GLY A 64 -1.99 12.60 5.72
CA GLY A 64 -0.82 11.73 5.89
C GLY A 64 0.47 12.36 5.35
N VAL A 65 0.43 12.93 4.14
CA VAL A 65 1.61 13.58 3.52
C VAL A 65 2.06 14.79 4.34
N ALA A 66 1.11 15.62 4.81
CA ALA A 66 1.43 16.77 5.64
C ALA A 66 2.08 16.35 6.98
N ASN A 67 1.51 15.35 7.64
CA ASN A 67 2.02 14.82 8.90
C ASN A 67 3.39 14.16 8.71
N LEU A 68 3.58 13.41 7.62
CA LEU A 68 4.85 12.76 7.29
C LEU A 68 5.97 13.78 7.09
N ALA A 69 5.71 14.85 6.33
CA ALA A 69 6.68 15.92 6.15
C ALA A 69 7.02 16.61 7.48
N ALA A 70 6.04 16.81 8.37
CA ALA A 70 6.30 17.35 9.70
C ALA A 70 7.15 16.41 10.57
N ALA A 71 6.89 15.10 10.53
CA ALA A 71 7.66 14.10 11.26
C ALA A 71 9.12 14.02 10.79
N ILE A 72 9.36 14.08 9.47
CA ILE A 72 10.72 14.11 8.91
C ILE A 72 11.48 15.36 9.36
N ARG A 73 10.82 16.53 9.41
CA ARG A 73 11.45 17.78 9.88
C ARG A 73 11.76 17.79 11.37
N ALA A 74 11.03 17.00 12.16
CA ALA A 74 11.17 16.98 13.61
C ALA A 74 12.37 16.14 14.07
N THR A 75 12.91 15.26 13.21
CA THR A 75 14.08 14.44 13.56
C THR A 75 15.38 15.06 13.04
N PRO A 76 16.48 15.04 13.82
CA PRO A 76 17.81 15.39 13.34
C PRO A 76 18.50 14.25 12.58
N HIS A 77 17.91 13.05 12.51
CA HIS A 77 18.51 11.87 11.90
C HIS A 77 18.11 11.71 10.42
N LEU A 78 18.90 10.91 9.70
CA LEU A 78 18.47 10.41 8.40
C LEU A 78 17.22 9.54 8.57
N VAL A 79 16.35 9.54 7.55
CA VAL A 79 15.04 8.86 7.62
C VAL A 79 14.94 7.70 6.66
N VAL A 80 14.49 6.55 7.17
CA VAL A 80 13.93 5.45 6.37
C VAL A 80 12.42 5.48 6.51
N LEU A 81 11.71 5.43 5.38
CA LEU A 81 10.26 5.39 5.35
C LEU A 81 9.75 3.98 5.07
N SER A 82 8.68 3.57 5.76
CA SER A 82 7.88 2.41 5.35
C SER A 82 6.42 2.80 5.29
N GLY A 83 5.76 2.47 4.18
CA GLY A 83 4.31 2.51 4.06
C GLY A 83 3.74 1.11 3.87
N TYR A 84 2.58 0.86 4.45
CA TYR A 84 1.81 -0.37 4.21
C TYR A 84 0.46 -0.04 3.59
N SER A 85 0.10 -0.70 2.49
CA SER A 85 -1.21 -0.50 1.82
C SER A 85 -1.49 0.99 1.57
N LEU A 86 -2.56 1.57 2.11
CA LEU A 86 -2.83 3.01 2.04
C LEU A 86 -1.65 3.89 2.48
N GLY A 87 -0.91 3.49 3.52
CA GLY A 87 0.27 4.23 3.95
C GLY A 87 1.40 4.24 2.92
N ALA A 88 1.50 3.21 2.07
CA ALA A 88 2.43 3.20 0.94
C ALA A 88 2.05 4.23 -0.15
N LEU A 89 0.76 4.51 -0.32
CA LEU A 89 0.28 5.60 -1.17
C LEU A 89 0.62 6.98 -0.57
N VAL A 90 0.53 7.14 0.75
CA VAL A 90 0.98 8.37 1.43
C VAL A 90 2.47 8.62 1.19
N VAL A 91 3.30 7.59 1.38
CA VAL A 91 4.74 7.67 1.11
C VAL A 91 4.99 7.99 -0.36
N SER A 92 4.28 7.34 -1.27
CA SER A 92 4.37 7.61 -2.71
C SER A 92 4.02 9.05 -3.07
N ASP A 93 2.92 9.59 -2.53
CA ASP A 93 2.47 10.96 -2.77
C ASP A 93 3.50 11.98 -2.27
N PHE A 94 4.05 11.75 -1.08
CA PHE A 94 5.13 12.56 -0.52
C PHE A 94 6.36 12.56 -1.43
N LEU A 95 6.80 11.39 -1.89
CA LEU A 95 7.99 11.26 -2.74
C LEU A 95 7.78 11.86 -4.14
N VAL A 96 6.60 11.69 -4.73
CA VAL A 96 6.25 12.32 -6.01
C VAL A 96 6.21 13.84 -5.86
N ALA A 97 5.65 14.37 -4.78
CA ALA A 97 5.70 15.79 -4.47
C ALA A 97 7.16 16.25 -4.27
N LYS A 98 7.98 15.46 -3.58
CA LYS A 98 9.40 15.72 -3.39
C LYS A 98 10.18 15.80 -4.70
N ALA A 99 9.93 14.87 -5.62
CA ALA A 99 10.54 14.87 -6.95
C ALA A 99 10.18 16.11 -7.78
N ARG A 100 9.03 16.74 -7.48
CA ARG A 100 8.56 17.98 -8.10
C ARG A 100 9.04 19.25 -7.38
N GLY A 101 9.91 19.12 -6.38
CA GLY A 101 10.50 20.24 -5.65
C GLY A 101 9.77 20.64 -4.36
N ALA A 102 8.65 20.01 -4.01
CA ALA A 102 8.09 20.16 -2.66
C ALA A 102 9.00 19.46 -1.63
N PHE A 103 8.89 19.78 -0.34
CA PHE A 103 9.61 19.06 0.73
C PHE A 103 11.12 18.87 0.46
N ALA A 104 11.77 19.85 -0.20
CA ALA A 104 13.18 19.77 -0.58
C ALA A 104 14.09 19.58 0.65
N ASP A 105 13.67 20.15 1.78
CA ASP A 105 14.31 20.08 3.09
C ASP A 105 14.21 18.72 3.79
N CYS A 106 13.27 17.85 3.39
CA CYS A 106 13.07 16.55 4.03
C CYS A 106 14.06 15.51 3.48
N MET A 107 14.98 14.99 4.31
CA MET A 107 15.97 13.99 3.90
C MET A 107 15.48 12.56 4.14
N VAL A 108 15.39 11.76 3.08
CA VAL A 108 15.00 10.35 3.11
C VAL A 108 16.09 9.55 2.38
N VAL A 109 16.59 8.48 2.99
CA VAL A 109 17.66 7.64 2.41
C VAL A 109 17.13 6.36 1.79
N ALA A 110 16.04 5.80 2.32
CA ALA A 110 15.43 4.60 1.78
C ALA A 110 13.92 4.56 2.03
N VAL A 111 13.24 3.76 1.21
CA VAL A 111 11.80 3.50 1.27
C VAL A 111 11.59 1.98 1.21
N VAL A 112 10.89 1.45 2.22
CA VAL A 112 10.56 0.03 2.36
C VAL A 112 9.04 -0.11 2.42
N ASN A 113 8.40 -0.15 1.26
CA ASN A 113 6.95 -0.30 1.19
C ASN A 113 6.54 -1.77 1.20
N VAL A 114 5.45 -2.06 1.91
CA VAL A 114 4.80 -3.37 1.95
C VAL A 114 3.41 -3.23 1.36
N ALA A 115 3.03 -4.12 0.44
CA ALA A 115 1.69 -4.14 -0.13
C ALA A 115 1.28 -2.81 -0.84
N ASP A 116 2.20 -2.15 -1.55
CA ASP A 116 1.98 -0.84 -2.17
C ASP A 116 0.97 -0.86 -3.35
N PRO A 117 -0.21 -0.23 -3.22
CA PRO A 117 -1.18 -0.13 -4.30
C PRO A 117 -0.69 0.71 -5.49
N GLY A 118 0.33 1.55 -5.32
CA GLY A 118 0.97 2.37 -6.36
C GLY A 118 2.19 1.72 -7.00
N ARG A 119 2.54 0.47 -6.64
CA ARG A 119 3.78 -0.20 -7.05
C ARG A 119 3.97 -0.21 -8.57
N ARG A 120 5.16 0.16 -9.03
CA ARG A 120 5.55 0.08 -10.45
C ARG A 120 5.80 -1.36 -10.92
N ALA A 121 5.52 -1.63 -12.19
CA ALA A 121 5.82 -2.92 -12.79
C ALA A 121 7.32 -3.22 -12.75
N GLY A 122 7.68 -4.48 -12.49
CA GLY A 122 9.07 -4.92 -12.38
C GLY A 122 9.76 -4.58 -11.05
N TYR A 123 9.14 -3.79 -10.18
CA TYR A 123 9.66 -3.53 -8.83
C TYR A 123 9.04 -4.50 -7.84
N SER A 124 9.81 -5.49 -7.40
CA SER A 124 9.44 -6.32 -6.25
C SER A 124 10.69 -6.89 -5.57
N TYR A 125 10.81 -6.71 -4.26
CA TYR A 125 11.97 -7.10 -3.47
C TYR A 125 11.74 -8.47 -2.79
N GLY A 126 12.75 -9.35 -2.87
CA GLY A 126 12.77 -10.68 -2.27
C GLY A 126 11.83 -11.73 -2.90
N LEU A 127 10.94 -11.34 -3.80
CA LEU A 127 10.10 -12.25 -4.59
C LEU A 127 9.65 -11.53 -5.88
N PRO A 128 9.88 -12.09 -7.08
CA PRO A 128 9.38 -11.48 -8.30
C PRO A 128 7.85 -11.37 -8.31
N SER A 129 7.32 -10.21 -8.69
CA SER A 129 5.90 -10.00 -8.91
C SER A 129 5.62 -9.33 -10.26
N PHE A 130 4.58 -9.81 -10.93
CA PHE A 130 4.11 -9.32 -12.23
C PHE A 130 3.03 -8.24 -12.07
N GLY A 131 2.61 -7.63 -13.18
CA GLY A 131 1.64 -6.54 -13.16
C GLY A 131 2.14 -5.32 -12.39
N PHE A 132 1.21 -4.53 -11.89
CA PHE A 132 1.49 -3.34 -11.07
C PHE A 132 0.33 -3.05 -10.13
N GLY A 133 0.57 -2.15 -9.19
CA GLY A 133 -0.41 -1.78 -8.19
C GLY A 133 -1.75 -1.35 -8.78
N LEU A 134 -2.83 -1.70 -8.11
CA LEU A 134 -4.21 -1.44 -8.53
C LEU A 134 -4.46 0.05 -8.74
N ASP A 135 -3.76 0.87 -7.96
CA ASP A 135 -3.83 2.32 -7.98
C ASP A 135 -3.11 2.97 -9.17
N GLY A 136 -2.52 2.13 -10.03
CA GLY A 136 -1.65 2.56 -11.11
C GLY A 136 -0.18 2.55 -10.67
N GLN A 137 0.69 2.92 -11.59
CA GLN A 137 2.12 3.04 -11.31
C GLN A 137 2.41 4.44 -10.79
N HIS A 138 3.01 4.56 -9.61
CA HIS A 138 3.45 5.84 -9.09
C HIS A 138 4.41 6.53 -10.07
N ALA A 139 4.38 7.86 -10.10
CA ALA A 139 5.35 8.64 -10.88
C ALA A 139 6.78 8.45 -10.31
N PRO A 140 7.84 8.82 -11.06
CA PRO A 140 9.21 8.71 -10.58
C PRO A 140 9.41 9.40 -9.23
N TRP A 141 10.11 8.73 -8.33
CA TRP A 141 10.58 9.28 -7.06
C TRP A 141 11.95 9.95 -7.23
N PRO A 142 12.42 10.75 -6.25
CA PRO A 142 13.74 11.38 -6.32
C PRO A 142 14.86 10.33 -6.50
N PRO A 143 15.89 10.63 -7.30
CA PRO A 143 17.05 9.75 -7.42
C PRO A 143 17.83 9.69 -6.10
N GLY A 144 18.60 8.62 -5.89
CA GLY A 144 19.45 8.45 -4.71
C GLY A 144 18.70 8.01 -3.44
N ILE A 145 17.43 7.61 -3.57
CA ILE A 145 16.66 6.92 -2.52
C ILE A 145 16.63 5.44 -2.87
N ASP A 146 17.07 4.59 -1.96
CA ASP A 146 16.99 3.14 -2.14
C ASP A 146 15.54 2.67 -1.94
N VAL A 147 15.06 1.82 -2.86
CA VAL A 147 13.64 1.44 -2.93
C VAL A 147 13.46 -0.07 -2.80
N TYR A 148 12.74 -0.48 -1.77
CA TYR A 148 12.35 -1.86 -1.50
C TYR A 148 10.83 -1.96 -1.53
N GLN A 149 10.30 -2.61 -2.56
CA GLN A 149 8.85 -2.80 -2.76
C GLN A 149 8.49 -4.26 -2.51
N ILE A 150 7.95 -4.57 -1.34
CA ILE A 150 7.62 -5.94 -0.93
C ILE A 150 6.17 -6.23 -1.34
N ALA A 151 6.01 -7.02 -2.40
CA ALA A 151 4.70 -7.37 -2.94
C ALA A 151 4.49 -8.88 -2.90
N ASN A 152 3.26 -9.28 -2.60
CA ASN A 152 2.80 -10.64 -2.77
C ASN A 152 2.26 -10.80 -4.22
N PRO A 153 2.77 -11.73 -5.04
CA PRO A 153 2.33 -11.89 -6.44
C PRO A 153 0.84 -12.23 -6.60
N VAL A 154 0.20 -12.80 -5.56
CA VAL A 154 -1.23 -13.10 -5.56
C VAL A 154 -2.08 -12.04 -4.86
N ASP A 155 -1.48 -10.92 -4.46
CA ASP A 155 -2.17 -9.77 -3.92
C ASP A 155 -2.59 -8.82 -5.06
N GLY A 156 -3.87 -8.89 -5.42
CA GLY A 156 -4.45 -8.09 -6.50
C GLY A 156 -4.39 -6.58 -6.28
N ILE A 157 -4.12 -6.10 -5.06
CA ILE A 157 -3.90 -4.67 -4.82
C ILE A 157 -2.52 -4.23 -5.33
N THR A 158 -1.52 -5.10 -5.33
CA THR A 158 -0.14 -4.75 -5.73
C THR A 158 0.28 -5.30 -7.08
N SER A 159 -0.38 -6.36 -7.54
CA SER A 159 0.12 -7.23 -8.62
C SER A 159 -0.93 -7.48 -9.70
N ALA A 160 -1.89 -6.57 -9.85
CA ALA A 160 -2.93 -6.67 -10.87
C ALA A 160 -2.37 -6.49 -12.30
N PRO A 161 -2.84 -7.28 -13.27
CA PRO A 161 -2.62 -7.02 -14.69
C PRO A 161 -3.12 -5.63 -15.13
N ALA A 162 -2.61 -5.15 -16.27
CA ALA A 162 -2.94 -3.83 -16.80
C ALA A 162 -4.43 -3.67 -17.12
N ASP A 163 -5.05 -4.76 -17.55
CA ASP A 163 -6.44 -4.89 -17.98
C ASP A 163 -7.36 -5.46 -16.89
N SER A 164 -6.90 -5.52 -15.64
CA SER A 164 -7.72 -5.97 -14.52
C SER A 164 -8.97 -5.09 -14.35
N PRO A 165 -10.20 -5.68 -14.35
CA PRO A 165 -11.43 -4.92 -14.16
C PRO A 165 -11.53 -4.32 -12.75
N LEU A 166 -10.73 -4.80 -11.78
CA LEU A 166 -10.63 -4.18 -10.45
C LEU A 166 -10.17 -2.72 -10.52
N ARG A 167 -9.48 -2.30 -11.59
CA ARG A 167 -9.01 -0.91 -11.74
C ARG A 167 -10.16 0.08 -11.89
N VAL A 168 -11.22 -0.31 -12.62
CA VAL A 168 -12.44 0.51 -12.78
C VAL A 168 -13.17 0.66 -11.45
N VAL A 169 -13.07 -0.35 -10.59
CA VAL A 169 -13.67 -0.36 -9.26
C VAL A 169 -12.86 0.50 -8.28
N ALA A 170 -11.53 0.42 -8.32
CA ALA A 170 -10.65 1.24 -7.50
C ALA A 170 -10.89 2.75 -7.71
N ASP A 171 -11.07 3.18 -8.96
CA ASP A 171 -11.39 4.58 -9.27
C ASP A 171 -12.66 5.09 -8.58
N LYS A 172 -13.69 4.22 -8.46
CA LYS A 172 -14.94 4.56 -7.77
C LYS A 172 -14.75 4.65 -6.25
N ILE A 173 -13.97 3.75 -5.65
CA ILE A 173 -13.67 3.72 -4.21
C ILE A 173 -12.93 4.99 -3.76
N ARG A 174 -11.97 5.48 -4.55
CA ARG A 174 -11.17 6.68 -4.21
C ARG A 174 -11.99 7.94 -3.96
N SER A 175 -13.01 8.15 -4.79
CA SER A 175 -13.90 9.32 -4.71
C SER A 175 -15.07 9.13 -3.74
N PHE A 176 -15.21 7.92 -3.19
CA PHE A 176 -16.35 7.56 -2.38
C PHE A 176 -16.28 8.23 -1.01
N SER A 177 -17.33 8.98 -0.69
CA SER A 177 -17.56 9.58 0.61
C SER A 177 -19.02 9.33 0.96
N ILE A 178 -19.28 8.60 2.05
CA ILE A 178 -20.65 8.40 2.52
C ILE A 178 -21.02 9.54 3.45
N THR A 179 -22.01 10.30 3.03
CA THR A 179 -22.89 11.02 3.96
C THR A 179 -24.17 10.18 4.09
N GLN A 180 -24.21 9.37 5.16
CA GLN A 180 -25.32 8.53 5.65
C GLN A 180 -25.91 7.42 4.74
N GLN A 181 -25.90 6.20 5.30
CA GLN A 181 -26.65 4.97 4.95
C GLN A 181 -26.39 4.38 3.56
N GLY A 182 -25.88 3.13 3.51
CA GLY A 182 -25.67 2.40 2.27
C GLY A 182 -24.28 1.80 2.05
N ALA A 183 -23.35 1.89 3.01
CA ALA A 183 -21.95 1.49 2.79
C ALA A 183 -21.79 0.01 2.47
N VAL A 184 -22.41 -0.84 3.28
CA VAL A 184 -22.35 -2.29 3.14
C VAL A 184 -23.16 -2.70 1.91
N GLU A 185 -24.34 -2.13 1.71
CA GLU A 185 -25.16 -2.39 0.51
C GLU A 185 -24.44 -1.95 -0.79
N TRP A 186 -23.68 -0.86 -0.77
CA TRP A 186 -22.88 -0.39 -1.91
C TRP A 186 -21.72 -1.33 -2.21
N PHE A 187 -21.02 -1.84 -1.19
CA PHE A 187 -19.96 -2.83 -1.36
C PHE A 187 -20.49 -4.18 -1.85
N ASP A 188 -21.63 -4.63 -1.32
CA ASP A 188 -22.31 -5.84 -1.78
C ASP A 188 -22.83 -5.70 -3.21
N ASP A 189 -23.39 -4.52 -3.57
CA ASP A 189 -23.80 -4.19 -4.93
C ASP A 189 -22.60 -4.12 -5.89
N MET A 190 -21.45 -3.61 -5.43
CA MET A 190 -20.21 -3.59 -6.21
C MET A 190 -19.69 -5.01 -6.51
N ILE A 191 -19.72 -5.90 -5.51
CA ILE A 191 -19.38 -7.33 -5.70
C ILE A 191 -20.41 -8.02 -6.60
N ALA A 192 -21.70 -7.73 -6.44
CA ALA A 192 -22.76 -8.27 -7.28
C ALA A 192 -22.66 -7.77 -8.72
N GLN A 193 -22.27 -6.52 -8.95
CA GLN A 193 -21.99 -5.96 -10.27
C GLN A 193 -20.78 -6.64 -10.92
N LEU A 194 -19.70 -6.91 -10.17
CA LEU A 194 -18.57 -7.71 -10.69
C LEU A 194 -18.96 -9.15 -11.04
N ASN A 195 -19.88 -9.75 -10.27
CA ASN A 195 -20.40 -11.09 -10.53
C ASN A 195 -21.49 -11.13 -11.63
N GLY A 196 -22.15 -10.01 -11.93
CA GLY A 196 -23.37 -9.95 -12.74
C GLY A 196 -23.35 -9.03 -13.97
N GLN A 197 -22.28 -8.26 -14.21
CA GLN A 197 -22.22 -7.36 -15.37
C GLN A 197 -21.93 -8.11 -16.69
N GLN A 198 -22.89 -7.96 -17.61
CA GLN A 198 -22.79 -8.28 -19.03
C GLN A 198 -21.82 -7.35 -19.76
N ALA A 199 -21.30 -7.85 -20.88
CA ALA A 199 -20.42 -7.31 -21.93
C ALA A 199 -20.48 -5.81 -22.36
N THR A 200 -21.15 -4.89 -21.67
CA THR A 200 -21.37 -3.52 -22.15
C THR A 200 -20.33 -2.49 -21.68
N GLN A 201 -19.39 -2.84 -20.79
CA GLN A 201 -18.24 -1.99 -20.40
C GLN A 201 -16.89 -2.56 -20.89
N ILE A 202 -16.93 -3.33 -21.97
CA ILE A 202 -15.76 -3.97 -22.55
C ILE A 202 -14.78 -2.91 -23.10
N GLN A 203 -13.56 -2.90 -22.58
CA GLN A 203 -12.48 -2.04 -23.06
C GLN A 203 -12.05 -2.37 -24.49
N ALA A 204 -11.33 -1.44 -25.12
CA ALA A 204 -10.72 -1.60 -26.44
C ALA A 204 -9.61 -2.67 -26.53
N ASN A 205 -9.61 -3.72 -25.69
CA ASN A 205 -8.64 -4.82 -25.69
C ASN A 205 -9.31 -6.20 -25.57
N TRP A 206 -10.63 -6.29 -25.74
CA TRP A 206 -11.43 -7.51 -25.57
C TRP A 206 -11.07 -8.67 -26.50
N TRP A 207 -10.35 -8.39 -27.57
CA TRP A 207 -9.84 -9.42 -28.47
C TRP A 207 -8.58 -10.10 -27.93
N ARG A 208 -8.00 -9.62 -26.83
CA ARG A 208 -6.80 -10.19 -26.20
C ARG A 208 -7.20 -11.31 -25.22
N PRO A 209 -6.60 -12.51 -25.30
CA PRO A 209 -6.84 -13.58 -24.35
C PRO A 209 -6.56 -13.19 -22.89
N GLU A 210 -5.56 -12.34 -22.68
CA GLU A 210 -5.14 -11.84 -21.36
C GLU A 210 -6.25 -11.02 -20.68
N PHE A 211 -7.05 -10.29 -21.47
CA PHE A 211 -8.19 -9.50 -20.97
C PHE A 211 -9.25 -10.40 -20.33
N TRP A 212 -9.60 -11.50 -20.99
CA TRP A 212 -10.60 -12.43 -20.48
C TRP A 212 -10.09 -13.24 -19.29
N GLN A 213 -8.79 -13.53 -19.24
CA GLN A 213 -8.17 -14.14 -18.08
C GLN A 213 -8.22 -13.21 -16.86
N ALA A 214 -7.83 -11.93 -17.03
CA ALA A 214 -7.90 -10.95 -15.96
C ALA A 214 -9.34 -10.71 -15.46
N TYR A 215 -10.32 -10.82 -16.36
CA TYR A 215 -11.74 -10.72 -16.02
C TYR A 215 -12.24 -11.93 -15.21
N ALA A 216 -11.82 -13.13 -15.58
CA ALA A 216 -12.18 -14.37 -14.87
C ALA A 216 -11.55 -14.46 -13.47
N GLU A 217 -10.37 -13.87 -13.27
CA GLU A 217 -9.62 -13.93 -12.01
C GLU A 217 -9.99 -12.80 -11.01
N ALA A 218 -10.61 -11.72 -11.48
CA ALA A 218 -10.93 -10.53 -10.68
C ALA A 218 -11.80 -10.78 -9.42
N PRO A 219 -12.84 -11.64 -9.44
CA PRO A 219 -13.57 -11.99 -8.23
C PRO A 219 -12.69 -12.68 -7.19
N GLY A 220 -11.75 -13.52 -7.63
CA GLY A 220 -10.77 -14.18 -6.77
C GLY A 220 -9.75 -13.22 -6.16
N TRP A 221 -9.33 -12.19 -6.89
CA TRP A 221 -8.44 -11.14 -6.38
C TRP A 221 -9.11 -10.22 -5.35
N LEU A 222 -10.36 -9.81 -5.60
CA LEU A 222 -11.14 -9.02 -4.63
C LEU A 222 -11.49 -9.84 -3.39
N ARG A 223 -11.83 -11.12 -3.55
CA ARG A 223 -12.00 -12.06 -2.45
C ARG A 223 -10.69 -12.31 -1.69
N GLY A 224 -9.57 -12.40 -2.40
CA GLY A 224 -8.23 -12.52 -1.81
C GLY A 224 -7.85 -11.33 -0.92
N TYR A 225 -8.30 -10.14 -1.29
CA TYR A 225 -8.21 -8.90 -0.51
C TYR A 225 -9.18 -8.89 0.69
N LEU A 226 -10.47 -9.18 0.48
CA LEU A 226 -11.52 -9.05 1.49
C LEU A 226 -11.61 -10.23 2.47
N PHE A 227 -11.24 -11.44 2.05
CA PHE A 227 -11.60 -12.68 2.75
C PHE A 227 -10.45 -13.70 2.87
N ASP A 228 -9.52 -13.79 1.91
CA ASP A 228 -8.48 -14.84 1.94
C ASP A 228 -7.12 -14.37 2.50
N GLY A 229 -7.00 -13.10 2.90
CA GLY A 229 -5.85 -12.56 3.63
C GLY A 229 -4.57 -12.37 2.81
N GLN A 230 -4.65 -12.30 1.48
CA GLN A 230 -3.47 -12.15 0.62
C GLN A 230 -2.82 -10.76 0.71
N HIS A 231 -3.64 -9.75 1.02
CA HIS A 231 -3.17 -8.37 1.23
C HIS A 231 -2.71 -8.12 2.68
N THR A 232 -3.02 -9.02 3.61
CA THR A 232 -2.78 -8.85 5.05
C THR A 232 -1.92 -9.99 5.60
N ILE A 233 -2.53 -11.13 5.91
CA ILE A 233 -1.93 -12.30 6.58
C ILE A 233 -0.76 -12.90 5.80
N ALA A 234 -0.81 -12.89 4.47
CA ALA A 234 0.21 -13.53 3.62
C ALA A 234 1.62 -12.96 3.83
N TYR A 235 1.75 -11.66 4.17
CA TYR A 235 3.04 -11.02 4.45
C TYR A 235 3.71 -11.53 5.74
N GLY A 236 2.96 -12.20 6.62
CA GLY A 236 3.49 -12.91 7.78
C GLY A 236 3.99 -14.33 7.48
N ARG A 237 3.69 -14.88 6.29
CA ARG A 237 4.10 -16.23 5.87
C ARG A 237 5.48 -16.21 5.20
N PRO A 238 6.31 -17.25 5.40
CA PRO A 238 7.66 -17.28 4.85
C PRO A 238 7.63 -17.57 3.34
N SER A 239 7.30 -16.57 2.51
CA SER A 239 7.16 -16.72 1.05
C SER A 239 8.24 -15.99 0.25
N TRP A 240 9.02 -15.11 0.87
CA TRP A 240 10.08 -14.33 0.25
C TRP A 240 11.44 -14.94 0.51
N PHE A 241 12.46 -14.40 -0.17
CA PHE A 241 13.86 -14.75 0.02
C PHE A 241 14.68 -13.51 0.40
N SER A 242 15.55 -13.64 1.39
CA SER A 242 16.55 -12.62 1.73
C SER A 242 17.64 -12.52 0.67
N GLU A 243 18.51 -11.51 0.76
CA GLU A 243 19.71 -11.39 -0.10
C GLU A 243 20.63 -12.63 0.00
N SER A 244 20.67 -13.26 1.18
CA SER A 244 21.41 -14.51 1.42
C SER A 244 20.68 -15.78 0.94
N GLY A 245 19.53 -15.64 0.27
CA GLY A 245 18.75 -16.75 -0.28
C GLY A 245 17.93 -17.54 0.74
N HIS A 246 17.85 -17.08 1.99
CA HIS A 246 17.05 -17.76 3.02
C HIS A 246 15.58 -17.38 2.89
N ARG A 247 14.70 -18.37 3.11
CA ARG A 247 13.26 -18.14 3.10
C ARG A 247 12.84 -17.31 4.33
N VAL A 248 12.16 -16.20 4.08
CA VAL A 248 11.71 -15.24 5.10
C VAL A 248 10.28 -14.77 4.80
N ASN A 249 9.60 -14.20 5.78
CA ASN A 249 8.33 -13.51 5.55
C ASN A 249 8.56 -12.04 5.15
N GLY A 250 7.52 -11.37 4.66
CA GLY A 250 7.60 -9.98 4.21
C GLY A 250 8.01 -9.02 5.33
N ILE A 251 7.55 -9.28 6.57
CA ILE A 251 7.91 -8.49 7.76
C ILE A 251 9.42 -8.62 8.07
N GLN A 252 9.98 -9.82 7.98
CA GLN A 252 11.41 -10.08 8.13
C GLN A 252 12.24 -9.40 7.06
N LEU A 253 11.77 -9.49 5.81
CA LEU A 253 12.43 -8.89 4.68
C LEU A 253 12.47 -7.35 4.79
N ALA A 254 11.34 -6.75 5.20
CA ALA A 254 11.26 -5.31 5.49
C ALA A 254 12.22 -4.91 6.61
N ALA A 255 12.23 -5.66 7.72
CA ALA A 255 13.13 -5.38 8.84
C ALA A 255 14.61 -5.48 8.41
N GLY A 256 14.97 -6.46 7.58
CA GLY A 256 16.33 -6.59 7.03
C GLY A 256 16.71 -5.39 6.16
N ALA A 257 15.80 -4.92 5.31
CA ALA A 257 16.04 -3.74 4.47
C ALA A 257 16.23 -2.47 5.31
N VAL A 258 15.43 -2.26 6.37
CA VAL A 258 15.61 -1.11 7.27
C VAL A 258 16.90 -1.23 8.09
N ALA A 259 17.23 -2.43 8.59
CA ALA A 259 18.42 -2.68 9.39
C ALA A 259 19.74 -2.38 8.64
N HIS A 260 19.73 -2.40 7.30
CA HIS A 260 20.88 -2.01 6.49
C HIS A 260 21.33 -0.55 6.75
N TYR A 261 20.44 0.31 7.25
CA TYR A 261 20.68 1.74 7.48
C TYR A 261 20.84 2.12 8.96
N ALA A 262 20.66 1.17 9.89
CA ALA A 262 20.60 1.40 11.33
C ALA A 262 22.00 1.30 11.98
#